data_AF-A0A968P5H9-F1
#
_entry.id   AF-A0A968P5H9-F1
#
_cell.length_a   1.000
_cell.length_b   1.000
_cell.length_c   1.000
_cell.angle_alpha   90.00
_cell.angle_beta   90.00
_cell.angle_gamma   90.00
#
_symmetry.space_group_name_H-M   'P 1'
#
loop_
_entity.id
_entity.type
_entity.pdbx_description
1 polymer ?
#
loop_
_entity_poly.entity_id
_entity_poly.type
_entity_poly.pdbx_seq_one_letter_code
_entity_poly.pdbx_strand_id
1 'polypeptide(L)'
;MIVDLFFASSGVETEIVAAADPIEIWPGTVASVATTAHLLALKVLASRPRDFEDFALLRENALADDLKTAREILALIIERGYARDKNLLAMFDDLLSQPSLADVFVERQPAD
;
A
#
# COMPACT_ATOMS: atom_id res chain seq x y z
N MET A 1 -1.37 -6.57 32.64
CA MET A 1 -2.45 -6.50 31.65
C MET A 1 -2.22 -5.24 30.84
N ILE A 2 -1.59 -5.35 29.67
CA ILE A 2 -1.40 -4.22 28.76
C ILE A 2 -2.73 -4.07 28.02
N VAL A 3 -3.41 -2.95 28.23
CA VAL A 3 -4.56 -2.57 27.43
C VAL A 3 -4.00 -1.99 26.15
N ASP A 4 -4.18 -2.70 25.04
CA ASP A 4 -3.82 -2.22 23.72
C ASP A 4 -4.79 -1.08 23.37
N LEU A 5 -4.31 0.16 23.48
CA LEU A 5 -5.07 1.36 23.14
C LEU A 5 -5.05 1.63 21.62
N PHE A 6 -4.31 0.83 20.84
CA PHE A 6 -4.46 0.78 19.39
C PHE A 6 -5.58 -0.20 19.06
N PHE A 7 -6.80 0.31 18.94
CA PHE A 7 -7.80 -0.36 18.11
C PHE A 7 -7.12 -0.69 16.77
N ALA A 8 -7.14 -1.96 16.37
CA ALA A 8 -6.60 -2.38 15.07
C ALA A 8 -7.08 -1.39 14.00
N SER A 9 -6.13 -0.71 13.37
CA SER A 9 -6.44 0.38 12.45
C SER A 9 -6.77 -0.19 11.08
N SER A 10 -6.07 -1.26 10.71
CA SER A 10 -6.16 -1.96 9.44
C SER A 10 -6.65 -3.39 9.56
N GLY A 11 -6.48 -4.02 10.73
CA GLY A 11 -6.82 -5.43 10.92
C GLY A 11 -5.80 -6.39 10.33
N VAL A 12 -4.62 -5.90 9.91
CA VAL A 12 -3.51 -6.69 9.36
C VAL A 12 -2.15 -6.32 9.97
N GLU A 13 -2.14 -5.75 11.18
CA GLU A 13 -0.94 -5.30 11.86
C GLU A 13 0.05 -6.44 12.13
N THR A 14 -0.46 -7.65 12.40
CA THR A 14 0.39 -8.83 12.66
C THR A 14 1.11 -9.26 11.39
N GLU A 15 0.43 -9.23 10.25
CA GLU A 15 0.98 -9.54 8.93
C GLU A 15 2.06 -8.52 8.55
N ILE A 16 1.81 -7.23 8.78
CA ILE A 16 2.78 -6.16 8.55
C ILE A 16 4.05 -6.38 9.35
N VAL A 17 3.93 -6.67 10.66
CA VAL A 17 5.10 -6.87 11.54
C VAL A 17 5.84 -8.15 11.17
N ALA A 18 5.13 -9.23 10.85
CA ALA A 18 5.73 -10.52 10.50
C ALA A 18 6.48 -10.47 9.15
N ALA A 19 5.99 -9.68 8.20
CA ALA A 19 6.59 -9.53 6.88
C ALA A 19 7.59 -8.36 6.79
N ALA A 20 7.83 -7.62 7.86
CA ALA A 20 8.63 -6.40 7.81
C ALA A 20 10.09 -6.70 7.41
N ASP A 21 10.57 -5.98 6.40
CA ASP A 21 11.93 -6.15 5.90
C ASP A 21 12.92 -5.26 6.66
N PRO A 22 14.04 -5.81 7.15
CA PRO A 22 15.10 -5.01 7.74
C PRO A 22 15.85 -4.25 6.65
N ILE A 23 15.80 -2.92 6.70
CA ILE A 23 16.57 -2.04 5.80
C ILE A 23 17.56 -1.20 6.59
N GLU A 24 18.77 -1.00 6.05
CA GLU A 24 19.73 -0.06 6.61
C GLU A 24 19.32 1.37 6.22
N ILE A 25 18.97 2.18 7.22
CA ILE A 25 18.51 3.57 7.01
C ILE A 25 19.62 4.60 7.24
N TRP A 26 20.67 4.20 7.98
CA TRP A 26 21.93 4.93 8.19
C TRP A 26 23.05 3.93 8.47
N PRO A 27 24.32 4.31 8.28
CA PRO A 27 25.45 3.42 8.58
C PRO A 27 25.36 2.81 9.97
N GLY A 28 25.22 1.48 10.03
CA GLY A 28 25.10 0.70 11.27
C GLY A 28 23.72 0.76 11.94
N THR A 29 22.70 1.34 11.29
CA THR A 29 21.34 1.46 11.81
C THR A 29 20.34 0.78 10.88
N VAL A 30 19.73 -0.31 11.36
CA VAL A 30 18.72 -1.09 10.64
C VAL A 30 17.35 -0.87 11.25
N ALA A 31 16.34 -0.64 10.41
CA ALA A 31 14.95 -0.55 10.82
C ALA A 31 14.10 -1.55 10.02
N SER A 32 13.17 -2.24 10.70
CA SER A 32 12.16 -3.07 10.06
C SER A 32 11.05 -2.18 9.48
N VAL A 33 10.85 -2.25 8.17
CA VAL A 33 9.83 -1.45 7.47
C VAL A 33 8.77 -2.35 6.84
N ALA A 34 7.56 -1.82 6.71
CA ALA A 34 6.50 -2.51 5.99
C ALA A 34 6.89 -2.70 4.51
N THR A 35 6.52 -3.85 3.94
CA THR A 35 6.79 -4.15 2.53
C THR A 35 5.93 -3.29 1.60
N THR A 36 6.35 -3.17 0.35
CA THR A 36 5.60 -2.45 -0.70
C THR A 36 4.15 -2.95 -0.82
N ALA A 37 3.94 -4.27 -0.80
CA ALA A 37 2.60 -4.87 -0.83
C ALA A 37 1.69 -4.38 0.31
N HIS A 38 2.20 -4.33 1.55
CA HIS A 38 1.45 -3.84 2.69
C HIS A 38 1.17 -2.35 2.58
N LEU A 39 2.16 -1.56 2.15
CA LEU A 39 1.98 -0.12 1.96
C LEU A 39 0.91 0.18 0.91
N LEU A 40 0.92 -0.50 -0.24
CA LEU A 40 -0.11 -0.37 -1.27
C LEU A 40 -1.51 -0.66 -0.71
N ALA A 41 -1.68 -1.77 0.01
CA ALA A 41 -2.96 -2.13 0.61
C ALA A 41 -3.45 -1.07 1.63
N LEU A 42 -2.54 -0.57 2.47
CA LEU A 42 -2.87 0.47 3.46
C LEU A 42 -3.24 1.81 2.80
N LYS A 43 -2.62 2.17 1.68
CA LYS A 43 -3.01 3.37 0.92
C LYS A 43 -4.41 3.27 0.34
N VAL A 44 -4.78 2.10 -0.19
CA VAL A 44 -6.16 1.84 -0.62
C VAL A 44 -7.13 1.93 0.55
N LEU A 45 -6.82 1.32 1.70
CA LEU A 45 -7.68 1.36 2.89
C LEU A 45 -7.85 2.78 3.45
N ALA A 46 -6.79 3.60 3.46
CA ALA A 46 -6.85 4.97 3.95
C ALA A 46 -7.69 5.88 3.03
N SER A 47 -7.46 5.79 1.72
CA SER A 47 -8.19 6.48 0.64
C SER A 47 -8.33 8.00 0.81
N ARG A 48 -7.34 8.68 1.41
CA ARG A 48 -7.31 10.15 1.44
C ARG A 48 -6.67 10.67 0.15
N PRO A 49 -6.89 11.94 -0.25
CA PRO A 49 -6.32 12.48 -1.49
C PRO A 49 -4.81 12.23 -1.65
N ARG A 50 -4.02 12.43 -0.58
CA ARG A 50 -2.57 12.18 -0.58
C ARG A 50 -2.21 10.69 -0.67
N ASP A 51 -3.06 9.80 -0.17
CA ASP A 51 -2.77 8.36 -0.23
C ASP A 51 -2.83 7.83 -1.66
N PHE A 52 -3.58 8.46 -2.57
CA PHE A 52 -3.58 8.11 -3.98
C PHE A 52 -2.28 8.52 -4.70
N GLU A 53 -1.74 9.69 -4.35
CA GLU A 53 -0.41 10.12 -4.83
C GLU A 53 0.68 9.17 -4.34
N ASP A 54 0.66 8.83 -3.04
CA ASP A 54 1.59 7.88 -2.45
C ASP A 54 1.45 6.48 -3.09
N PHE A 55 0.22 6.03 -3.36
CA PHE A 55 -0.04 4.77 -4.05
C PHE A 55 0.59 4.74 -5.45
N ALA A 56 0.42 5.82 -6.22
CA ALA A 56 1.00 5.91 -7.55
C ALA A 56 2.53 5.78 -7.49
N LEU A 57 3.19 6.48 -6.55
CA LEU A 57 4.65 6.41 -6.36
C LEU A 57 5.12 5.00 -5.93
N LEU A 58 4.39 4.35 -5.03
CA LEU A 58 4.70 2.98 -4.60
C LEU A 58 4.55 2.00 -5.76
N ARG A 59 3.52 2.17 -6.59
CA ARG A 59 3.25 1.30 -7.75
C ARG A 59 4.38 1.32 -8.78
N GLU A 60 5.04 2.45 -9.00
CA GLU A 60 6.19 2.56 -9.94
C GLU A 60 7.35 1.62 -9.58
N ASN A 61 7.46 1.21 -8.31
CA ASN A 61 8.53 0.33 -7.82
C ASN A 61 8.02 -1.05 -7.39
N ALA A 62 6.72 -1.33 -7.58
CA ALA A 62 6.10 -2.58 -7.16
C ALA A 62 6.36 -3.70 -8.16
N LEU A 63 6.70 -4.88 -7.67
CA LEU A 63 6.79 -6.10 -8.46
C LEU A 63 5.39 -6.71 -8.67
N ALA A 64 5.26 -7.61 -9.65
CA ALA A 64 4.00 -8.33 -9.87
C ALA A 64 3.53 -9.10 -8.62
N ASP A 65 4.47 -9.67 -7.86
CA ASP A 65 4.20 -10.36 -6.61
C ASP A 65 3.74 -9.41 -5.50
N ASP A 66 4.20 -8.15 -5.48
CA ASP A 66 3.71 -7.14 -4.54
C ASP A 66 2.25 -6.82 -4.80
N LEU A 67 1.85 -6.69 -6.07
CA LEU A 67 0.47 -6.40 -6.45
C LEU A 67 -0.47 -7.55 -6.09
N LYS A 68 -0.01 -8.79 -6.31
CA LYS A 68 -0.74 -10.00 -5.90
C LYS A 68 -0.91 -10.05 -4.37
N THR A 69 0.18 -9.85 -3.64
CA THR A 69 0.18 -9.87 -2.17
C THR A 69 -0.68 -8.74 -1.60
N ALA A 70 -0.63 -7.53 -2.19
CA ALA A 70 -1.49 -6.41 -1.79
C ALA A 70 -2.98 -6.76 -1.95
N ARG A 71 -3.35 -7.46 -3.03
CA ARG A 71 -4.73 -7.95 -3.21
C ARG A 71 -5.14 -8.94 -2.12
N GLU A 72 -4.25 -9.86 -1.75
CA GLU A 72 -4.49 -10.83 -0.67
C GLU A 72 -4.66 -10.14 0.69
N ILE A 73 -3.84 -9.13 0.99
CA ILE A 73 -3.96 -8.31 2.20
C ILE A 73 -5.29 -7.55 2.21
N LEU A 74 -5.70 -6.94 1.10
CA LEU A 74 -7.00 -6.25 1.01
C LEU A 74 -8.17 -7.20 1.23
N ALA A 75 -8.09 -8.43 0.70
CA ALA A 75 -9.10 -9.46 0.96
C ALA A 75 -9.18 -9.81 2.45
N LEU A 76 -8.05 -9.92 3.14
CA LEU A 76 -7.98 -10.18 4.57
C LEU A 76 -8.56 -9.02 5.41
N ILE A 77 -8.28 -7.77 5.03
CA ILE A 77 -8.88 -6.57 5.63
C ILE A 77 -10.41 -6.60 5.51
N ILE A 78 -10.94 -7.00 4.34
CA ILE A 78 -12.37 -7.17 4.10
C ILE A 78 -12.95 -8.27 4.98
N GLU A 79 -12.34 -9.46 4.96
CA GLU A 79 -12.79 -10.62 5.75
C GLU A 79 -12.89 -10.30 7.24
N ARG A 80 -11.94 -9.52 7.76
CA ARG A 80 -11.88 -9.12 9.17
C ARG A 80 -12.78 -7.93 9.52
N GLY A 81 -13.49 -7.36 8.55
CA GLY A 81 -14.45 -6.27 8.77
C GLY A 81 -13.83 -4.87 8.87
N TYR A 82 -12.58 -4.69 8.45
CA TYR A 82 -11.88 -3.39 8.52
C TYR A 82 -12.04 -2.53 7.27
N ALA A 83 -12.80 -2.99 6.27
CA ALA A 83 -13.02 -2.27 5.02
C ALA A 83 -13.84 -0.97 5.16
N ARG A 84 -14.59 -0.80 6.26
CA ARG A 84 -15.38 0.43 6.57
C ARG A 84 -16.30 0.86 5.41
N ASP A 85 -17.12 -0.08 4.94
CA ASP A 85 -18.06 0.08 3.82
C ASP A 85 -17.45 0.36 2.44
N LYS A 86 -16.11 0.31 2.31
CA LYS A 86 -15.41 0.51 1.04
C LYS A 86 -15.31 -0.78 0.23
N ASN A 87 -15.39 -0.66 -1.09
CA ASN A 87 -15.06 -1.76 -2.00
C ASN A 87 -13.56 -1.72 -2.33
N LEU A 88 -12.74 -2.20 -1.40
CA LEU A 88 -11.28 -2.06 -1.49
C LEU A 88 -10.67 -2.73 -2.72
N LEU A 89 -11.18 -3.89 -3.13
CA LEU A 89 -10.66 -4.59 -4.31
C LEU A 89 -10.97 -3.84 -5.61
N ALA A 90 -12.20 -3.32 -5.75
CA ALA A 90 -12.54 -2.49 -6.91
C ALA A 90 -11.71 -1.20 -6.94
N MET A 91 -11.53 -0.54 -5.80
CA MET A 91 -10.68 0.66 -5.72
C MET A 91 -9.23 0.36 -6.10
N PHE A 92 -8.70 -0.80 -5.71
CA PHE A 92 -7.36 -1.23 -6.09
C PHE A 92 -7.27 -1.47 -7.61
N ASP A 93 -8.26 -2.16 -8.19
CA ASP A 93 -8.33 -2.39 -9.64
C ASP A 93 -8.42 -1.09 -10.45
N ASP A 94 -9.23 -0.13 -9.97
CA ASP A 94 -9.36 1.19 -10.58
C ASP A 94 -8.03 1.95 -10.54
N LEU A 95 -7.32 1.92 -9.41
CA LEU A 95 -6.01 2.56 -9.26
C LEU A 95 -4.94 1.90 -10.15
N LEU A 96 -4.96 0.57 -10.28
CA LEU A 96 -4.04 -0.14 -11.16
C LEU A 96 -4.29 0.16 -12.65
N SER A 97 -5.52 0.46 -13.01
CA SER A 97 -5.92 0.79 -14.39
C SER A 97 -5.58 2.24 -14.80
N GLN A 98 -5.20 3.10 -13.85
CA GLN A 98 -4.76 4.46 -14.15
C GLN A 98 -3.39 4.43 -14.85
N PRO A 99 -3.12 5.38 -15.78
CA PRO A 99 -1.81 5.48 -16.42
C PRO A 99 -0.69 5.63 -15.39
N SER A 100 0.51 5.12 -15.71
CA SER A 100 1.68 5.33 -14.85
C SER A 100 2.04 6.81 -14.81
N LEU A 101 2.72 7.25 -13.75
CA LEU A 101 3.22 8.63 -13.72
C LEU A 101 4.16 8.88 -14.89
N ALA A 102 4.96 7.88 -15.29
CA ALA A 102 5.83 7.94 -16.45
C ALA A 102 5.06 8.22 -17.75
N ASP A 103 3.91 7.57 -17.98
CA ASP A 103 3.10 7.77 -19.19
C ASP A 103 2.57 9.22 -19.29
N VAL A 104 2.15 9.79 -18.17
CA VAL A 104 1.62 11.16 -18.10
C VAL A 104 2.70 12.21 -18.38
N PHE A 105 3.96 11.94 -18.01
CA PHE A 105 5.07 12.85 -18.31
C PHE A 105 5.54 12.75 -19.77
N VAL A 106 5.43 11.58 -20.41
CA VAL A 106 5.75 11.40 -21.83
C VAL A 106 4.77 12.18 -22.73
N GLU A 107 3.47 12.21 -22.39
CA GLU A 107 2.46 12.95 -23.17
C GLU A 107 2.60 14.49 -23.08
N ARG A 108 3.38 15.02 -22.12
CA ARG A 108 3.53 16.47 -21.90
C ARG A 108 4.75 17.10 -22.57
N GLN A 109 5.53 16.35 -23.34
CA GLN A 109 6.67 16.91 -24.07
C GLN A 109 6.16 17.61 -25.36
N PRO A 110 6.35 18.93 -25.53
CA PRO A 110 5.86 19.63 -26.72
C PRO A 110 6.59 19.11 -27.97
N ALA A 111 5.83 18.91 -29.05
CA ALA A 111 6.40 18.75 -30.38
C ALA A 111 7.15 20.05 -30.75
N ASP A 112 8.39 19.88 -31.21
CA ASP A 112 9.33 20.95 -31.61
C ASP A 112 8.72 22.02 -32.53
#